data_AF-A0AAN9FZU9-F1
#
_entry.id   AF-A0AAN9FZU9-F1
#
_cell.length_a   1.000
_cell.length_b   1.000
_cell.length_c   1.000
_cell.angle_alpha   90.00
_cell.angle_beta   90.00
_cell.angle_gamma   90.00
#
_symmetry.space_group_name_H-M   'P 1'
#
loop_
_entity.id
_entity.type
_entity.pdbx_description
1 polymer ?
#
loop_
_entity_poly.entity_id
_entity_poly.type
_entity_poly.pdbx_seq_one_letter_code
_entity_poly.pdbx_strand_id
1 'polypeptide(L)' 'MNVDHSNDCGVWVAKWMIECGHKDGYDKIVVGSETRLRVAIDLILHRFNNVKDLVIQKASQYWQDLHKTNKRK' A
#
# COMPACT_ATOMS: atom_id res chain seq x y z
N MET A 1 -17.14 1.56 17.99
CA MET A 1 -16.41 2.84 17.92
C MET A 1 -16.20 3.15 16.45
N ASN A 2 -16.94 4.12 15.92
CA ASN A 2 -16.81 4.56 14.53
C ASN A 2 -15.68 5.59 14.49
N VAL A 3 -14.53 5.21 13.94
CA VAL A 3 -13.44 6.14 13.66
C VAL A 3 -13.72 6.65 12.26
N ASP A 4 -14.07 7.93 12.13
CA ASP A 4 -14.34 8.54 10.83
C ASP A 4 -13.16 8.27 9.87
N HIS A 5 -13.43 7.48 8.83
CA HIS A 5 -12.49 7.00 7.82
C HIS A 5 -12.04 8.11 6.83
N SER A 6 -11.92 9.36 7.29
CA SER A 6 -11.55 10.52 6.47
C SER A 6 -10.22 10.33 5.73
N ASN A 7 -9.31 9.49 6.24
CA ASN A 7 -8.01 9.20 5.64
C ASN A 7 -8.05 8.08 4.58
N ASP A 8 -9.18 7.39 4.43
CA ASP A 8 -9.32 6.25 3.51
C ASP A 8 -9.95 6.64 2.17
N CYS A 9 -10.38 7.87 1.98
CA CYS A 9 -11.04 8.31 0.74
C CYS A 9 -10.15 8.09 -0.50
N GLY A 10 -8.86 8.42 -0.42
CA GLY A 10 -7.91 8.17 -1.51
C GLY A 10 -7.66 6.68 -1.77
N VAL A 11 -7.65 5.86 -0.71
CA VAL A 11 -7.48 4.41 -0.81
C VAL A 11 -8.72 3.75 -1.40
N TRP A 12 -9.90 4.25 -1.02
CA TRP A 12 -11.19 3.84 -1.57
C TRP A 12 -11.25 4.13 -3.07
N VAL A 13 -10.90 5.36 -3.49
CA VAL A 13 -10.89 5.75 -4.92
C VAL A 13 -9.90 4.89 -5.70
N ALA A 14 -8.68 4.69 -5.17
CA ALA A 14 -7.67 3.85 -5.82
C ALA A 14 -8.18 2.40 -6.00
N LYS A 15 -8.78 1.81 -4.96
CA LYS A 15 -9.38 0.47 -5.04
C LYS A 15 -10.51 0.41 -6.05
N TRP A 16 -11.40 1.42 -6.06
CA TRP A 16 -12.47 1.51 -7.04
C TRP A 16 -11.92 1.56 -8.47
N MET A 17 -10.94 2.41 -8.76
CA MET A 17 -10.35 2.50 -10.10
C MET A 17 -9.67 1.21 -10.56
N ILE A 18 -9.14 0.40 -9.64
CA ILE A 18 -8.57 -0.92 -9.95
C ILE A 18 -9.67 -1.93 -10.27
N GLU A 19 -10.79 -1.90 -9.56
CA GLU A 19 -11.86 -2.90 -9.65
C GLU A 19 -12.99 -2.54 -10.64
N CYS A 20 -13.11 -1.26 -11.03
CA CYS A 20 -14.24 -0.75 -11.79
C CYS A 20 -14.38 -1.40 -13.18
N GLY A 21 -13.28 -1.86 -13.78
CA GLY A 21 -13.33 -2.60 -15.05
C GLY A 21 -13.98 -3.98 -14.95
N HIS A 22 -14.19 -4.49 -13.72
CA HIS A 22 -14.77 -5.81 -13.45
C HIS A 22 -16.07 -5.76 -12.65
N LYS A 23 -16.33 -4.65 -11.94
CA LYS A 23 -17.52 -4.45 -11.10
C LYS A 23 -17.93 -2.97 -11.14
N ASP A 24 -19.09 -2.70 -11.73
CA ASP A 24 -19.65 -1.33 -11.82
C ASP A 24 -20.23 -0.80 -10.49
N GLY A 25 -20.27 -1.61 -9.44
CA GLY A 25 -20.86 -1.26 -8.15
C GLY A 25 -19.87 -0.55 -7.21
N TYR A 26 -20.17 0.72 -6.90
CA TYR A 26 -19.42 1.55 -5.94
C TYR A 26 -19.72 1.17 -4.47
N ASP A 27 -20.85 0.54 -4.21
CA ASP A 27 -21.43 0.27 -2.90
C ASP A 27 -20.71 -0.85 -2.11
N LYS A 28 -19.88 -1.66 -2.77
CA LYS A 28 -19.26 -2.86 -2.18
C LYS A 28 -17.77 -2.72 -1.88
N ILE A 29 -17.23 -1.50 -1.96
CA ILE A 29 -15.80 -1.25 -1.74
C ILE A 29 -15.52 -1.04 -0.27
N VAL A 30 -14.91 -2.07 0.33
CA VAL A 30 -14.45 -2.05 1.72
C VAL A 30 -12.97 -1.69 1.76
N VAL A 31 -12.60 -0.68 2.55
CA VAL A 31 -11.20 -0.33 2.82
C VAL A 31 -10.78 -0.85 4.19
N GLY A 32 -9.61 -1.48 4.25
CA GLY A 32 -8.97 -1.93 5.48
C GLY A 32 -7.46 -1.94 5.32
N SER A 33 -6.75 -2.36 6.37
CA SER A 33 -5.28 -2.37 6.39
C SER A 33 -4.64 -3.11 5.21
N GLU A 34 -5.21 -4.25 4.81
CA GLU A 34 -4.77 -5.02 3.65
C GLU A 34 -4.93 -4.25 2.33
N THR A 35 -6.02 -3.49 2.19
CA THR A 35 -6.25 -2.65 1.01
C THR A 35 -5.22 -1.52 0.95
N ARG A 36 -4.93 -0.87 2.09
CA ARG A 36 -3.91 0.18 2.16
C ARG A 36 -2.55 -0.35 1.75
N LEU A 37 -2.17 -1.53 2.25
CA LEU A 37 -0.89 -2.16 1.92
C LEU A 37 -0.82 -2.55 0.44
N ARG A 38 -1.88 -3.12 -0.12
CA ARG A 38 -1.96 -3.46 -1.55
C ARG A 38 -1.74 -2.24 -2.43
N VAL A 39 -2.50 -1.16 -2.19
CA VAL A 39 -2.37 0.10 -2.95
C VAL A 39 -0.95 0.65 -2.83
N ALA A 40 -0.36 0.63 -1.64
CA ALA A 40 1.02 1.10 -1.44
C ALA A 40 2.02 0.27 -2.26
N ILE A 41 1.92 -1.06 -2.24
CA ILE A 41 2.79 -1.96 -3.02
C ILE A 41 2.61 -1.70 -4.52
N ASP A 42 1.37 -1.60 -4.99
CA ASP A 42 1.06 -1.39 -6.41
C ASP A 42 1.66 -0.06 -6.91
N LEU A 43 1.54 1.01 -6.11
CA LEU A 43 2.15 2.32 -6.41
C LEU A 43 3.68 2.27 -6.39
N ILE A 44 4.27 1.61 -5.39
CA ILE A 44 5.73 1.49 -5.26
C ILE A 44 6.30 0.72 -6.44
N LEU A 45 5.69 -0.41 -6.81
CA LEU A 45 6.21 -1.32 -7.83
C LEU A 45 5.82 -0.93 -9.26
N HIS A 46 4.98 0.08 -9.43
CA HIS A 46 4.53 0.51 -10.75
C HIS A 46 5.70 0.90 -11.66
N ARG A 47 5.63 0.55 -12.95
CA ARG A 47 6.69 0.85 -13.93
C ARG A 47 6.98 2.34 -14.13
N PHE A 48 6.01 3.20 -13.84
CA PHE A 48 6.15 4.65 -13.93
C PHE A 48 6.66 5.29 -12.63
N ASN A 49 6.87 4.51 -11.56
CA ASN A 49 7.55 5.01 -10.39
C ASN A 49 9.07 5.05 -10.65
N ASN A 50 9.57 6.24 -10.97
CA ASN A 50 10.98 6.49 -11.26
C ASN A 50 11.92 6.27 -10.06
N VAL A 51 11.39 6.21 -8.84
CA VAL A 51 12.16 5.94 -7.61
C VAL A 51 11.95 4.53 -7.07
N LYS A 52 11.25 3.66 -7.80
CA LYS A 52 10.98 2.27 -7.39
C LYS A 52 12.22 1.53 -6.91
N ASP A 53 13.30 1.55 -7.68
CA ASP A 53 14.51 0.79 -7.36
C ASP A 53 15.20 1.34 -6.10
N LEU A 54 15.17 2.66 -5.91
CA LEU A 54 15.66 3.30 -4.68
C LEU A 54 14.81 2.90 -3.47
N VAL A 55 13.48 2.86 -3.60
CA VAL A 55 12.58 2.43 -2.53
C VAL A 55 12.85 0.97 -2.15
N ILE A 56 12.99 0.07 -3.13
CA ILE A 56 13.32 -1.34 -2.89
C ILE A 56 14.68 -1.48 -2.20
N GLN A 57 15.69 -0.74 -2.67
CA GLN A 57 17.02 -0.75 -2.07
C GLN A 57 16.98 -0.31 -0.59
N LYS A 58 16.28 0.79 -0.30
CA LYS A 58 16.14 1.32 1.07
C LYS A 58 15.38 0.36 1.97
N ALA A 59 14.30 -0.26 1.48
CA ALA A 59 13.56 -1.28 2.21
C ALA A 59 14.44 -2.50 2.54
N SER A 60 15.24 -2.96 1.58
CA SER A 60 16.17 -4.08 1.78
C SER A 60 17.26 -3.74 2.81
N GLN A 61 17.86 -2.54 2.72
CA GLN A 61 18.85 -2.05 3.70
C GLN A 61 18.26 -2.01 5.11
N TYR A 62 17.08 -1.42 5.27
CA TYR A 62 16.38 -1.35 6.55
C TYR A 62 16.14 -2.74 7.17
N TRP A 63 15.68 -3.70 6.36
CA TRP A 63 15.47 -5.08 6.79
C TRP A 63 16.77 -5.75 7.27
N GLN A 64 17.86 -5.58 6.53
CA GLN A 64 19.18 -6.10 6.92
C GLN A 64 19.67 -5.50 8.24
N ASP A 65 19.49 -4.21 8.45
CA ASP A 65 19.95 -3.51 9.64
C ASP A 65 19.12 -3.85 10.89
N LEU A 66 17.82 -4.05 10.73
CA LEU A 66 16.94 -4.65 11.74
C LEU A 66 17.45 -6.02 12.18
N HIS A 67 17.77 -6.91 11.23
CA HIS A 67 18.29 -8.24 11.53
C HIS A 67 19.64 -8.20 12.25
N LYS A 68 20.54 -7.29 11.86
CA LYS A 68 21.82 -7.11 12.57
C LYS A 68 21.61 -6.62 14.00
N THR A 69 20.65 -5.73 14.22
CA THR A 69 20.32 -5.18 15.54
C THR A 69 19.71 -6.24 16.45
N ASN A 70 18.82 -7.08 15.92
CA ASN A 70 18.21 -8.17 16.68
C ASN A 70 19.18 -9.30 17.03
N LYS A 71 20.27 -9.49 16.26
CA LYS A 71 21.35 -10.45 16.59
C LYS A 71 22.34 -9.96 17.65
N ARG A 72 22.33 -8.65 17.94
CA ARG A 72 23.23 -8.01 18.94
C ARG A 72 22.57 -7.87 20.32
N LYS A 73 21.28 -8.16 20.43
CA LYS A 73 20.54 -8.29 21.69
C LYS A 73 20.50 -9.76 22.08
#